data_AF-A0A1S6H3N9-F1
#
_entry.id   AF-A0A1S6H3N9-F1
#
_cell.length_a   1.000
_cell.length_b   1.000
_cell.length_c   1.000
_cell.angle_alpha   90.00
_cell.angle_beta   90.00
_cell.angle_gamma   90.00
#
_symmetry.space_group_name_H-M   'P 1'
#
loop_
_entity.id
_entity.type
_entity.pdbx_description
1 polymer ?
#
loop_
_entity_poly.entity_id
_entity_poly.type
_entity_poly.pdbx_seq_one_letter_code
_entity_poly.pdbx_strand_id
1 'polypeptide(L)'
;MSCQKQLRWYELIPLFSFLFLFGRCKSCKSKISAQYPLVEFATASVFAALFLKFQDIFFLNTLIFSLMYAYYAAAFSLLLVVVVYDMKHKIIPDALSLVFGILAFVGLFLFDVSGNGLFYPHMPSIWEFLSGFWVATIFALFWLVSSGTWMGLGDAKLAVGLGWLLGTSRLLSGAALAFWIGAIVGIILILFTKNHKMKSEIPFAPYLVLGALLAFLFELHLFY
;
A
#
# COMPACT_ATOMS: atom_id res chain seq x y z
N MET A 1 -19.10 20.48 -6.33
CA MET A 1 -19.24 21.77 -5.62
C MET A 1 -20.71 22.25 -5.64
N SER A 2 -21.66 21.43 -5.18
CA SER A 2 -23.10 21.78 -5.30
C SER A 2 -23.65 22.55 -4.09
N CYS A 3 -22.89 22.67 -3.00
CA CYS A 3 -23.32 23.33 -1.79
C CYS A 3 -22.15 24.16 -1.25
N GLN A 4 -22.28 25.47 -1.31
CA GLN A 4 -21.36 26.46 -0.75
C GLN A 4 -21.45 26.54 0.79
N LYS A 5 -21.94 25.47 1.45
CA LYS A 5 -22.07 25.44 2.90
C LYS A 5 -20.72 25.15 3.52
N GLN A 6 -20.29 26.01 4.44
CA GLN A 6 -19.14 25.75 5.29
C GLN A 6 -19.46 24.54 6.18
N LEU A 7 -18.71 23.46 5.97
CA LEU A 7 -18.85 22.22 6.73
C LEU A 7 -18.37 22.45 8.16
N ARG A 8 -19.12 21.93 9.14
CA ARG A 8 -18.73 21.98 10.54
C ARG A 8 -17.63 20.95 10.82
N TRP A 9 -16.84 21.14 11.86
CA TRP A 9 -15.67 20.30 12.16
C TRP A 9 -15.97 18.79 12.28
N TYR A 10 -17.14 18.41 12.80
CA TYR A 10 -17.59 17.01 12.84
C TYR A 10 -18.12 16.48 11.50
N GLU A 11 -18.54 17.36 10.58
CA GLU A 11 -18.85 17.00 9.19
C GLU A 11 -17.57 16.83 8.36
N LEU A 12 -16.41 17.21 8.88
CA LEU A 12 -15.10 16.98 8.25
C LEU A 12 -14.56 15.58 8.47
N ILE A 13 -15.12 14.79 9.40
CA ILE A 13 -14.73 13.39 9.63
C ILE A 13 -15.55 12.51 8.67
N PRO A 14 -14.98 12.07 7.53
CA PRO A 14 -15.76 11.49 6.44
C PRO A 14 -16.54 10.22 6.83
N LEU A 15 -15.99 9.33 7.64
CA LEU A 15 -16.63 8.08 8.06
C LEU A 15 -17.84 8.33 8.95
N PHE A 16 -17.62 9.08 10.03
CA PHE A 16 -18.68 9.39 10.98
C PHE A 16 -19.77 10.25 10.32
N SER A 17 -19.37 11.27 9.56
CA SER A 17 -20.34 12.10 8.84
C SER A 17 -21.09 11.30 7.77
N PHE A 18 -20.44 10.42 7.01
CA PHE A 18 -21.11 9.61 5.97
C PHE A 18 -22.10 8.59 6.56
N LEU A 19 -21.75 7.94 7.68
CA LEU A 19 -22.64 7.02 8.41
C LEU A 19 -23.86 7.77 8.97
N PHE A 20 -23.67 8.92 9.60
CA PHE A 20 -24.77 9.73 10.14
C PHE A 20 -25.60 10.44 9.06
N LEU A 21 -25.01 10.74 7.91
CA LEU A 21 -25.67 11.45 6.80
C LEU A 21 -26.18 10.49 5.70
N PHE A 22 -26.06 9.17 5.88
CA PHE A 22 -26.42 8.13 4.90
C PHE A 22 -25.91 8.44 3.47
N GLY A 23 -24.69 8.97 3.37
CA GLY A 23 -24.05 9.32 2.10
C GLY A 23 -24.68 10.46 1.31
N ARG A 24 -25.54 11.29 1.93
CA ARG A 24 -26.13 12.49 1.31
C ARG A 24 -25.90 13.71 2.17
N CYS A 25 -25.48 14.81 1.57
CA CYS A 25 -25.34 16.07 2.32
C CYS A 25 -26.70 16.50 2.92
N LYS A 26 -26.71 16.87 4.21
CA LYS A 26 -27.93 17.27 4.95
C LYS A 26 -28.70 18.43 4.29
N SER A 27 -27.99 19.33 3.60
CA SER A 27 -28.58 20.55 3.04
C SER A 27 -28.95 20.42 1.56
N CYS A 28 -28.06 19.88 0.73
CA CYS A 28 -28.26 19.82 -0.72
C CYS A 28 -28.65 18.42 -1.24
N LYS A 29 -28.70 17.41 -0.36
CA LYS A 29 -28.97 15.99 -0.70
C LYS A 29 -28.08 15.39 -1.78
N SER A 30 -27.01 16.08 -2.21
CA SER A 30 -26.06 15.56 -3.18
C SER A 30 -25.33 14.36 -2.61
N LYS A 31 -25.08 13.35 -3.46
CA LYS A 31 -24.31 12.16 -3.08
C LYS A 31 -22.87 12.55 -2.75
N ILE A 32 -22.39 12.10 -1.59
CA ILE A 32 -20.98 12.19 -1.21
C ILE A 32 -20.26 11.00 -1.86
N SER A 33 -19.09 11.24 -2.45
CA SER A 33 -18.29 10.15 -3.03
C SER A 33 -17.90 9.15 -1.95
N ALA A 34 -18.26 7.88 -2.16
CA ALA A 34 -17.90 6.77 -1.26
C ALA A 34 -16.38 6.55 -1.15
N GLN A 35 -15.60 7.18 -2.03
CA GLN A 35 -14.13 7.14 -2.00
C GLN A 35 -13.57 7.65 -0.66
N TYR A 36 -14.11 8.73 -0.09
CA TYR A 36 -13.54 9.31 1.14
C TYR A 36 -13.73 8.40 2.36
N PRO A 37 -14.95 7.89 2.66
CA PRO A 37 -15.13 6.91 3.72
C PRO A 37 -14.31 5.62 3.53
N LEU A 38 -14.19 5.14 2.28
CA LEU A 38 -13.42 3.93 2.00
C LEU A 38 -11.93 4.10 2.29
N VAL A 39 -11.33 5.22 1.89
CA VAL A 39 -9.92 5.51 2.16
C VAL A 39 -9.67 5.65 3.66
N GLU A 40 -10.57 6.32 4.38
CA GLU A 40 -10.44 6.49 5.82
C GLU A 40 -10.57 5.14 6.56
N PHE A 41 -11.51 4.30 6.13
CA PHE A 41 -11.66 2.94 6.68
C PHE A 41 -10.43 2.08 6.38
N ALA A 42 -9.88 2.18 5.16
CA ALA A 42 -8.64 1.49 4.81
C ALA A 42 -7.48 1.97 5.68
N THR A 43 -7.30 3.28 5.87
CA THR A 43 -6.24 3.82 6.76
C THR A 43 -6.42 3.34 8.20
N ALA A 44 -7.65 3.36 8.73
CA ALA A 44 -7.93 2.88 10.08
C ALA A 44 -7.64 1.39 10.23
N SER A 45 -8.01 0.58 9.23
CA SER A 45 -7.77 -0.86 9.21
C SER A 45 -6.28 -1.19 9.16
N VAL A 46 -5.52 -0.47 8.33
CA VAL A 46 -4.07 -0.63 8.24
C VAL A 46 -3.40 -0.26 9.58
N PHE A 47 -3.78 0.85 10.19
CA PHE A 47 -3.22 1.28 11.47
C PHE A 47 -3.55 0.30 12.61
N ALA A 48 -4.79 -0.19 12.66
CA ALA A 48 -5.19 -1.23 13.59
C ALA A 48 -4.40 -2.54 13.39
N ALA A 49 -4.19 -2.96 12.14
CA ALA A 49 -3.41 -4.16 11.83
C ALA A 49 -1.94 -4.01 12.24
N LEU A 50 -1.33 -2.83 12.01
CA LEU A 50 0.04 -2.54 12.47
C LEU A 50 0.13 -2.55 13.99
N PHE A 51 -0.86 -2.01 14.70
CA PHE A 51 -0.91 -2.06 16.16
C PHE A 51 -0.96 -3.50 16.68
N LEU A 52 -1.83 -4.34 16.10
CA LEU A 52 -1.96 -5.75 16.48
C LEU A 52 -0.69 -6.54 16.20
N LYS A 53 0.04 -6.23 15.11
CA LYS A 53 1.33 -6.87 14.82
C LYS A 53 2.39 -6.55 15.87
N PHE A 54 2.45 -5.31 16.34
CA PHE A 54 3.50 -4.84 17.26
C PHE A 54 3.06 -4.78 18.73
N GLN A 55 1.90 -5.34 19.07
CA GLN A 55 1.32 -5.27 20.42
C GLN A 55 2.25 -5.86 21.50
N ASP A 56 3.02 -6.91 21.17
CA ASP A 56 3.92 -7.54 22.15
C ASP A 56 5.08 -6.60 22.51
N ILE A 57 5.58 -5.84 21.54
CA ILE A 57 6.65 -4.85 21.73
C ILE A 57 6.14 -3.66 22.56
N PHE A 58 4.86 -3.31 22.43
CA PHE A 58 4.25 -2.23 23.22
C PHE A 58 4.39 -2.48 24.73
N PHE A 59 4.17 -3.71 25.18
CA PHE A 59 4.29 -4.08 26.59
C PHE A 59 5.74 -4.20 27.08
N LEU A 60 6.68 -4.48 26.17
CA LEU A 60 8.10 -4.61 26.50
C LEU A 60 8.82 -3.25 26.54
N ASN A 61 8.64 -2.42 25.51
CA ASN A 61 9.30 -1.13 25.39
C ASN A 61 8.49 -0.15 24.54
N THR A 62 7.82 0.79 25.22
CA THR A 62 6.95 1.79 24.57
C THR A 62 7.71 2.70 23.61
N LEU A 63 8.99 2.99 23.87
CA LEU A 63 9.79 3.90 23.03
C LEU A 63 10.12 3.24 21.69
N ILE A 64 10.62 2.00 21.73
CA ILE A 64 10.91 1.20 20.52
C ILE A 64 9.63 0.98 19.72
N PHE A 65 8.53 0.63 20.40
CA PHE A 65 7.22 0.49 19.79
C PHE A 65 6.81 1.77 19.04
N SER A 66 6.93 2.94 19.68
CA SER A 66 6.49 4.21 19.08
C SER A 66 7.26 4.56 17.81
N LEU A 67 8.57 4.30 17.77
CA LEU A 67 9.42 4.54 16.59
C LEU A 67 9.09 3.58 15.44
N MET A 68 8.98 2.28 15.75
CA MET A 68 8.59 1.26 14.75
C MET A 68 7.21 1.52 14.19
N TYR A 69 6.24 1.75 15.07
CA TYR A 69 4.86 2.02 14.68
C TYR A 69 4.77 3.29 13.82
N ALA A 70 5.43 4.38 14.22
CA ALA A 70 5.46 5.62 13.44
C ALA A 70 6.09 5.43 12.05
N TYR A 71 7.20 4.68 11.97
CA TYR A 71 7.87 4.38 10.71
C TYR A 71 6.97 3.58 9.75
N TYR A 72 6.44 2.44 10.19
CA TYR A 72 5.59 1.59 9.34
C TYR A 72 4.25 2.26 9.03
N ALA A 73 3.65 3.01 9.97
CA ALA A 73 2.44 3.78 9.69
C ALA A 73 2.69 4.87 8.64
N ALA A 74 3.83 5.56 8.68
CA ALA A 74 4.23 6.51 7.64
C ALA A 74 4.45 5.82 6.29
N ALA A 75 5.15 4.68 6.26
CA ALA A 75 5.38 3.92 5.04
C ALA A 75 4.07 3.44 4.38
N PHE A 76 3.20 2.76 5.15
CA PHE A 76 1.94 2.23 4.62
C PHE A 76 0.90 3.32 4.31
N SER A 77 0.92 4.46 5.02
CA SER A 77 0.07 5.60 4.65
C SER A 77 0.48 6.20 3.31
N LEU A 78 1.79 6.33 3.03
CA LEU A 78 2.27 6.74 1.70
C LEU A 78 1.84 5.74 0.61
N LEU A 79 1.95 4.44 0.88
CA LEU A 79 1.48 3.41 -0.05
C LEU A 79 -0.02 3.50 -0.29
N LEU A 80 -0.84 3.76 0.74
CA LEU A 80 -2.27 4.00 0.56
C LEU A 80 -2.55 5.23 -0.32
N VAL A 81 -1.80 6.32 -0.16
CA VAL A 81 -1.93 7.50 -1.04
C VAL A 81 -1.60 7.13 -2.48
N VAL A 82 -0.55 6.33 -2.71
CA VAL A 82 -0.19 5.82 -4.04
C VAL A 82 -1.31 4.97 -4.62
N VAL A 83 -1.90 4.04 -3.86
CA VAL A 83 -3.05 3.21 -4.29
C VAL A 83 -4.24 4.07 -4.69
N VAL A 84 -4.61 5.06 -3.86
CA VAL A 84 -5.75 5.94 -4.13
C VAL A 84 -5.50 6.80 -5.37
N TYR A 85 -4.27 7.28 -5.54
CA TYR A 85 -3.90 8.05 -6.72
C TYR A 85 -3.92 7.19 -7.98
N ASP A 86 -3.37 5.98 -7.91
CA ASP A 86 -3.32 5.03 -9.03
C ASP A 86 -4.73 4.58 -9.45
N MET A 87 -5.62 4.28 -8.50
CA MET A 87 -7.03 3.97 -8.81
C MET A 87 -7.76 5.12 -9.53
N LYS A 88 -7.36 6.37 -9.30
CA LYS A 88 -8.03 7.55 -9.87
C LYS A 88 -7.40 8.00 -11.18
N HIS A 89 -6.08 7.94 -11.30
CA HIS A 89 -5.32 8.54 -12.40
C HIS A 89 -4.53 7.51 -13.23
N LYS A 90 -4.50 6.23 -12.82
CA LYS A 90 -3.76 5.12 -13.46
C LYS A 90 -2.26 5.38 -13.66
N ILE A 91 -1.69 6.30 -12.89
CA ILE A 91 -0.31 6.73 -13.00
C ILE A 91 0.22 6.85 -11.58
N ILE A 92 1.41 6.32 -11.32
CA ILE A 92 2.10 6.50 -10.05
C ILE A 92 2.97 7.77 -10.15
N PRO A 93 2.74 8.79 -9.30
CA PRO A 93 3.53 10.01 -9.35
C PRO A 93 4.94 9.72 -8.83
N ASP A 94 5.95 10.09 -9.64
CA ASP A 94 7.36 9.81 -9.36
C ASP A 94 7.82 10.37 -8.02
N ALA A 95 7.31 11.53 -7.61
CA ALA A 95 7.62 12.12 -6.31
C ALA A 95 7.21 11.23 -5.13
N LEU A 96 6.03 10.60 -5.18
CA LEU A 96 5.58 9.72 -4.08
C LEU A 96 6.40 8.42 -4.05
N SER A 97 6.67 7.84 -5.22
CA SER A 97 7.51 6.65 -5.32
C SER A 97 8.93 6.91 -4.80
N LEU A 98 9.50 8.09 -5.08
CA LEU A 98 10.82 8.47 -4.61
C LEU A 98 10.84 8.72 -3.11
N VAL A 99 9.87 9.46 -2.57
CA VAL A 99 9.75 9.70 -1.12
C VAL A 99 9.63 8.38 -0.36
N PHE A 100 8.80 7.46 -0.86
CA PHE A 100 8.67 6.12 -0.29
C PHE A 100 9.98 5.32 -0.40
N GLY A 101 10.67 5.36 -1.55
CA GLY A 101 11.96 4.70 -1.74
C GLY A 101 13.03 5.21 -0.78
N ILE A 102 13.13 6.53 -0.56
CA ILE A 102 14.06 7.11 0.42
C ILE A 102 13.72 6.66 1.83
N LEU A 103 12.43 6.67 2.21
CA LEU A 103 11.98 6.22 3.52
C LEU A 103 12.31 4.74 3.76
N ALA A 104 12.09 3.89 2.76
CA ALA A 104 12.45 2.47 2.81
C ALA A 104 13.98 2.27 2.92
N PHE A 105 14.74 3.03 2.13
CA PHE A 105 16.20 2.99 2.14
C PHE A 105 16.80 3.38 3.49
N VAL A 106 16.30 4.46 4.11
CA VAL A 106 16.71 4.86 5.47
C VAL A 106 16.31 3.79 6.48
N GLY A 107 15.18 3.12 6.27
CA GLY A 107 14.72 2.01 7.10
C GLY A 107 15.70 0.84 7.19
N LEU A 108 16.43 0.55 6.11
CA LEU A 108 17.44 -0.52 6.09
C LEU A 108 18.51 -0.34 7.16
N PHE A 109 18.85 0.90 7.53
CA PHE A 109 19.87 1.18 8.54
C PHE A 109 19.30 1.15 9.96
N LEU A 110 17.98 1.17 10.11
CA LEU A 110 17.29 1.35 11.39
C LEU A 110 16.56 0.09 11.86
N PHE A 111 16.18 -0.81 10.95
CA PHE A 111 15.35 -1.98 11.25
C PHE A 111 15.93 -3.23 10.61
N ASP A 112 16.07 -4.29 11.41
CA ASP A 112 16.46 -5.61 10.90
C ASP A 112 15.33 -6.22 10.07
N VAL A 113 15.52 -6.24 8.75
CA VAL A 113 14.54 -6.76 7.79
C VAL A 113 14.49 -8.28 7.84
N SER A 114 15.62 -8.93 8.13
CA SER A 114 15.73 -10.39 8.18
C SER A 114 15.07 -11.00 9.42
N GLY A 115 15.03 -10.28 10.54
CA GLY A 115 14.40 -10.70 11.79
C GLY A 115 12.98 -10.16 12.00
N ASN A 116 12.68 -9.83 13.26
CA ASN A 116 11.35 -9.38 13.73
C ASN A 116 11.07 -7.89 13.41
N GLY A 117 11.88 -7.23 12.57
CA GLY A 117 11.73 -5.81 12.28
C GLY A 117 12.10 -4.90 13.44
N LEU A 118 12.81 -5.40 14.46
CA LEU A 118 13.15 -4.62 15.64
C LEU A 118 14.02 -3.41 15.29
N PHE A 119 13.75 -2.29 15.95
CA PHE A 119 14.57 -1.09 15.81
C PHE A 119 15.94 -1.32 16.44
N TYR A 120 16.95 -1.44 15.59
CA TYR A 120 18.34 -1.58 15.97
C TYR A 120 19.18 -0.96 14.85
N PRO A 121 19.92 0.13 15.13
CA PRO A 121 20.75 0.77 14.13
C PRO A 121 21.87 -0.19 13.73
N HIS A 122 21.91 -0.55 12.45
CA HIS A 122 22.84 -1.53 11.93
C HIS A 122 23.28 -1.21 10.51
N MET A 123 24.37 -1.86 10.09
CA MET A 123 24.77 -1.84 8.70
C MET A 123 24.02 -2.94 7.96
N PRO A 124 23.19 -2.59 6.96
CA PRO A 124 22.46 -3.59 6.21
C PRO A 124 23.43 -4.52 5.51
N SER A 125 23.07 -5.81 5.49
CA SER A 125 23.81 -6.81 4.73
C SER A 125 23.75 -6.50 3.24
N ILE A 126 24.73 -7.02 2.48
CA ILE A 126 24.76 -6.86 1.02
C ILE A 126 23.46 -7.39 0.38
N TRP A 127 22.88 -8.45 0.95
CA TRP A 127 21.62 -9.04 0.49
C TRP A 127 20.41 -8.13 0.74
N GLU A 128 20.33 -7.48 1.90
CA GLU A 128 19.28 -6.51 2.21
C GLU A 128 19.39 -5.26 1.33
N PHE A 129 20.61 -4.77 1.10
CA PHE A 129 20.83 -3.64 0.21
C PHE A 129 20.43 -3.97 -1.24
N LEU A 130 20.81 -5.15 -1.73
CA LEU A 130 20.47 -5.61 -3.08
C LEU A 130 19.00 -6.00 -3.24
N SER A 131 18.26 -6.21 -2.15
CA SER A 131 16.89 -6.72 -2.19
C SER A 131 15.95 -5.87 -3.06
N GLY A 132 15.99 -4.53 -2.89
CA GLY A 132 15.19 -3.60 -3.69
C GLY A 132 15.50 -3.68 -5.18
N PHE A 133 16.78 -3.71 -5.54
CA PHE A 133 17.21 -3.81 -6.94
C PHE A 133 16.92 -5.17 -7.55
N TRP A 134 17.09 -6.25 -6.77
CA TRP A 134 16.83 -7.61 -7.22
C TRP A 134 15.37 -7.79 -7.59
N VAL A 135 14.46 -7.38 -6.71
CA VAL A 135 13.03 -7.50 -6.99
C VAL A 135 12.60 -6.55 -8.11
N ALA A 136 13.10 -5.32 -8.12
CA ALA A 136 12.83 -4.40 -9.22
C ALA A 136 13.30 -4.94 -10.58
N THR A 137 14.39 -5.71 -10.61
CA THR A 137 14.87 -6.37 -11.84
C THR A 137 13.87 -7.40 -12.34
N ILE A 138 13.23 -8.18 -11.46
CA ILE A 138 12.17 -9.13 -11.83
C ILE A 138 10.98 -8.40 -12.45
N PHE A 139 10.55 -7.29 -11.84
CA PHE A 139 9.47 -6.46 -12.39
C PHE A 139 9.87 -5.76 -13.71
N ALA A 140 11.12 -5.30 -13.84
CA ALA A 140 11.65 -4.73 -15.07
C ALA A 140 11.75 -5.78 -16.19
N LEU A 141 12.05 -7.04 -15.88
CA LEU A 141 12.03 -8.13 -16.85
C LEU A 141 10.61 -8.37 -17.38
N PHE A 142 9.60 -8.40 -16.50
CA PHE A 142 8.20 -8.46 -16.94
C PHE A 142 7.81 -7.27 -17.82
N TRP A 143 8.30 -6.08 -17.49
CA TRP A 143 8.08 -4.89 -18.30
C TRP A 143 8.71 -5.01 -19.70
N LEU A 144 9.97 -5.44 -19.78
CA LEU A 144 10.70 -5.63 -21.04
C LEU A 144 10.04 -6.70 -21.93
N VAL A 145 9.68 -7.85 -21.34
CA VAL A 145 9.03 -8.94 -22.07
C VAL A 145 7.65 -8.53 -22.58
N SER A 146 6.88 -7.79 -21.77
CA SER A 146 5.54 -7.35 -22.14
C SER A 146 5.51 -6.07 -22.98
N SER A 147 6.66 -5.46 -23.29
CA SER A 147 6.76 -4.13 -23.92
C SER A 147 5.89 -3.07 -23.21
N GLY A 148 5.74 -3.19 -21.89
CA GLY A 148 4.90 -2.30 -21.07
C GLY A 148 3.40 -2.55 -21.12
N THR A 149 2.93 -3.66 -21.70
CA THR A 149 1.49 -3.98 -21.78
C THR A 149 0.93 -4.65 -20.53
N TRP A 150 1.77 -5.34 -19.75
CA TRP A 150 1.31 -6.08 -18.55
C TRP A 150 1.42 -5.25 -17.27
N MET A 151 2.38 -4.33 -17.21
CA MET A 151 2.69 -3.57 -16.01
C MET A 151 3.33 -2.22 -16.34
N GLY A 152 3.07 -1.21 -15.53
CA GLY A 152 3.66 0.11 -15.71
C GLY A 152 5.08 0.20 -15.15
N LEU A 153 5.90 1.11 -15.70
CA LEU A 153 7.21 1.43 -15.12
C LEU A 153 7.10 1.96 -13.68
N GLY A 154 5.97 2.56 -13.31
CA GLY A 154 5.72 3.01 -11.95
C GLY A 154 5.72 1.86 -10.94
N ASP A 155 5.15 0.70 -11.29
CA ASP A 155 5.09 -0.46 -10.40
C ASP A 155 6.49 -1.01 -10.09
N ALA A 156 7.37 -1.02 -11.10
CA ALA A 156 8.77 -1.42 -10.92
C ALA A 156 9.54 -0.44 -10.00
N LYS A 157 9.26 0.86 -10.05
CA LYS A 157 9.84 1.84 -9.12
C LYS A 157 9.34 1.64 -7.69
N LEU A 158 8.05 1.36 -7.51
CA LEU A 158 7.49 1.02 -6.19
C LEU A 158 8.09 -0.27 -5.63
N ALA A 159 8.35 -1.26 -6.49
CA ALA A 159 8.96 -2.52 -6.10
C ALA A 159 10.35 -2.35 -5.48
N VAL A 160 11.14 -1.34 -5.89
CA VAL A 160 12.42 -1.01 -5.25
C VAL A 160 12.21 -0.68 -3.77
N GLY A 161 11.32 0.28 -3.49
CA GLY A 161 11.04 0.71 -2.12
C GLY A 161 10.39 -0.41 -1.29
N LEU A 162 9.49 -1.19 -1.89
CA LEU A 162 8.87 -2.32 -1.20
C LEU A 162 9.91 -3.42 -0.89
N GLY A 163 10.90 -3.60 -1.77
CA GLY A 163 11.95 -4.59 -1.58
C GLY A 163 12.85 -4.23 -0.42
N TRP A 164 13.20 -2.94 -0.28
CA TRP A 164 13.92 -2.46 0.90
C TRP A 164 13.08 -2.49 2.18
N LEU A 165 11.77 -2.22 2.09
CA LEU A 165 10.90 -2.23 3.26
C LEU A 165 10.63 -3.65 3.81
N LEU A 166 10.46 -4.63 2.92
CA LEU A 166 10.00 -5.98 3.27
C LEU A 166 11.08 -7.06 3.14
N GLY A 167 12.14 -6.80 2.38
CA GLY A 167 13.09 -7.80 1.92
C GLY A 167 12.61 -8.55 0.67
N THR A 168 13.52 -9.32 0.07
CA THR A 168 13.25 -10.10 -1.16
C THR A 168 12.16 -11.15 -0.97
N SER A 169 12.27 -12.00 0.06
CA SER A 169 11.39 -13.14 0.27
C SER A 169 9.93 -12.72 0.53
N ARG A 170 9.72 -11.74 1.42
CA ARG A 170 8.38 -11.23 1.74
C ARG A 170 7.78 -10.47 0.56
N LEU A 171 8.56 -9.68 -0.17
CA LEU A 171 8.05 -8.99 -1.36
C LEU A 171 7.68 -9.96 -2.48
N LEU A 172 8.48 -11.00 -2.75
CA LEU A 172 8.10 -12.03 -3.74
C LEU A 172 6.79 -12.72 -3.35
N SER A 173 6.64 -13.05 -2.07
CA SER A 173 5.41 -13.65 -1.54
C SER A 173 4.22 -12.69 -1.70
N GLY A 174 4.42 -11.41 -1.40
CA GLY A 174 3.43 -10.35 -1.61
C GLY A 174 3.08 -10.15 -3.08
N ALA A 175 4.05 -10.23 -3.99
CA ALA A 175 3.84 -10.14 -5.42
C ALA A 175 3.02 -11.33 -5.94
N ALA A 176 3.31 -12.55 -5.48
CA ALA A 176 2.51 -13.73 -5.81
C ALA A 176 1.05 -13.58 -5.37
N LEU A 177 0.83 -13.09 -4.14
CA LEU A 177 -0.51 -12.76 -3.65
C LEU A 177 -1.18 -11.67 -4.49
N ALA A 178 -0.43 -10.63 -4.88
CA ALA A 178 -0.94 -9.56 -5.74
C ALA A 178 -1.43 -10.09 -7.09
N PHE A 179 -0.69 -11.02 -7.71
CA PHE A 179 -1.12 -11.68 -8.95
C PHE A 179 -2.38 -12.52 -8.74
N TRP A 180 -2.48 -13.29 -7.66
CA TRP A 180 -3.66 -14.10 -7.37
C TRP A 180 -4.90 -13.24 -7.10
N ILE A 181 -4.77 -12.20 -6.27
CA ILE A 181 -5.86 -11.27 -5.96
C ILE A 181 -6.28 -10.49 -7.21
N GLY A 182 -5.30 -9.98 -7.97
CA GLY A 182 -5.55 -9.28 -9.23
C GLY A 182 -6.25 -10.16 -10.27
N ALA A 183 -5.86 -11.43 -10.39
CA ALA A 183 -6.50 -12.39 -11.30
C ALA A 183 -7.96 -12.68 -10.88
N ILE A 184 -8.20 -12.94 -9.59
CA ILE A 184 -9.55 -13.20 -9.07
C ILE A 184 -10.45 -11.98 -9.31
N VAL A 185 -9.98 -10.78 -8.95
CA VAL A 185 -10.76 -9.54 -9.12
C VAL A 185 -10.97 -9.23 -10.61
N GLY A 186 -9.97 -9.45 -11.46
CA GLY A 186 -10.09 -9.29 -12.91
C GLY A 186 -11.15 -10.21 -13.52
N ILE A 187 -11.15 -11.50 -13.14
CA ILE A 187 -12.17 -12.47 -13.58
C ILE A 187 -13.56 -12.05 -13.12
N ILE A 188 -13.73 -11.66 -11.86
CA ILE A 188 -15.00 -11.18 -11.32
C ILE A 188 -15.51 -9.95 -12.09
N LEU A 189 -14.62 -8.98 -12.37
CA LEU A 189 -15.01 -7.78 -13.12
C LEU A 189 -15.47 -8.11 -14.54
N ILE A 190 -14.79 -9.02 -15.24
CA ILE A 190 -15.17 -9.46 -16.59
C ILE A 190 -16.52 -10.20 -16.57
N LEU A 191 -16.76 -11.05 -15.57
CA LEU A 191 -18.00 -11.82 -15.45
C LEU A 191 -19.22 -10.96 -15.08
N PHE A 192 -19.06 -9.99 -14.17
CA PHE A 192 -20.17 -9.23 -13.63
C PHE A 192 -20.39 -7.86 -14.29
N THR A 193 -19.44 -7.34 -15.07
CA THR A 193 -19.55 -6.01 -15.69
C THR A 193 -19.61 -6.08 -17.21
N LYS A 194 -20.81 -5.88 -17.76
CA LYS A 194 -21.11 -5.92 -19.21
C LYS A 194 -20.28 -4.94 -20.07
N ASN A 195 -19.70 -3.91 -19.47
CA ASN A 195 -18.90 -2.87 -20.14
C ASN A 195 -17.38 -2.98 -19.95
N HIS A 196 -16.87 -3.96 -19.19
CA HIS A 196 -15.43 -4.21 -19.09
C HIS A 196 -15.05 -5.31 -20.11
N LYS A 197 -14.33 -4.92 -21.15
CA LYS A 197 -13.74 -5.85 -22.14
C LYS A 197 -12.37 -6.30 -21.62
N MET A 198 -11.87 -7.46 -22.05
CA MET A 198 -10.52 -7.97 -21.68
C MET A 198 -9.35 -6.99 -21.88
N LYS A 199 -9.55 -5.88 -22.62
CA LYS A 199 -8.54 -4.84 -22.87
C LYS A 199 -8.59 -3.66 -21.88
N SER A 200 -9.46 -3.69 -20.86
CA SER A 200 -9.47 -2.64 -19.85
C SER A 200 -8.25 -2.78 -18.95
N GLU A 201 -7.36 -1.79 -18.98
CA GLU A 201 -6.22 -1.71 -18.08
C GLU A 201 -6.70 -1.58 -16.62
N ILE A 202 -6.38 -2.60 -15.82
CA ILE A 202 -6.62 -2.62 -14.38
C ILE A 202 -5.31 -2.17 -13.69
N PRO A 203 -5.35 -1.15 -12.82
CA PRO A 203 -4.18 -0.72 -12.06
C PRO A 203 -3.63 -1.87 -11.20
N PHE A 204 -2.33 -2.17 -11.31
CA PHE A 204 -1.69 -3.26 -10.58
C PHE A 204 -1.23 -2.86 -9.17
N ALA A 205 -0.84 -1.59 -8.97
CA ALA A 205 -0.34 -1.08 -7.69
C ALA A 205 -1.26 -1.35 -6.47
N PRO A 206 -2.61 -1.25 -6.56
CA PRO A 206 -3.50 -1.59 -5.45
C PRO A 206 -3.32 -3.03 -4.97
N TYR A 207 -3.16 -3.97 -5.89
CA TYR A 207 -2.96 -5.37 -5.55
C TYR A 207 -1.55 -5.64 -5.03
N LEU A 208 -0.54 -4.96 -5.60
CA LEU A 208 0.84 -5.05 -5.14
C LEU A 208 0.99 -4.57 -3.70
N VAL A 209 0.41 -3.41 -3.37
CA VAL A 209 0.43 -2.86 -2.00
C VAL A 209 -0.36 -3.74 -1.03
N LEU A 210 -1.50 -4.27 -1.44
CA LEU A 210 -2.29 -5.16 -0.60
C LEU A 210 -1.55 -6.49 -0.34
N GLY A 211 -0.96 -7.09 -1.37
CA GLY A 211 -0.14 -8.29 -1.23
C GLY A 211 1.09 -8.06 -0.36
N ALA A 212 1.76 -6.91 -0.52
CA ALA A 212 2.87 -6.47 0.33
C ALA A 212 2.45 -6.32 1.80
N LEU A 213 1.29 -5.73 2.07
CA LEU A 213 0.73 -5.59 3.42
C LEU A 213 0.41 -6.96 4.04
N LEU A 214 -0.21 -7.87 3.29
CA LEU A 214 -0.50 -9.22 3.80
C LEU A 214 0.77 -10.02 4.07
N ALA A 215 1.75 -9.97 3.16
CA ALA A 215 3.03 -10.62 3.34
C ALA A 215 3.80 -10.05 4.54
N PHE A 216 3.69 -8.74 4.78
CA PHE A 216 4.23 -8.10 5.97
C PHE A 216 3.54 -8.57 7.24
N LEU A 217 2.20 -8.55 7.30
CA LEU A 217 1.45 -8.87 8.51
C LEU A 217 1.59 -10.33 8.94
N PHE A 218 1.58 -11.25 7.97
CA PHE A 218 1.64 -12.68 8.23
C PHE A 218 3.03 -13.29 8.09
N GLU A 219 4.06 -12.45 7.85
CA GLU A 219 5.45 -12.87 7.67
C GLU A 219 5.57 -14.01 6.65
N LEU A 220 4.92 -13.84 5.50
CA LEU A 220 4.85 -14.89 4.48
C LEU A 220 6.19 -15.02 3.77
N HIS A 221 6.78 -16.19 3.94
CA HIS A 221 8.03 -16.62 3.29
C HIS A 221 7.73 -17.81 2.38
N LEU A 222 7.12 -17.55 1.22
CA LEU A 222 6.82 -18.60 0.22
C LEU A 222 8.08 -19.05 -0.54
N PHE A 223 9.11 -18.20 -0.59
CA PHE A 223 10.36 -18.43 -1.28
C PHE A 223 11.51 -18.31 -0.28
N TYR A 224 12.24 -19.42 -0.10
CA TYR A 224 13.39 -19.56 0.79
C TYR A 224 14.70 -19.24 0.06
#